data_AF-A0A074SCV3-F1
#
_entry.id   AF-A0A074SCV3-F1
#
_cell.length_a   1.000
_cell.length_b   1.000
_cell.length_c   1.000
_cell.angle_alpha   90.00
_cell.angle_beta   90.00
_cell.angle_gamma   90.00
#
_symmetry.space_group_name_H-M   'P 1'
#
loop_
_entity.id
_entity.type
_entity.pdbx_description
1 polymer ?
#
loop_
_entity_poly.entity_id
_entity_poly.type
_entity_poly.pdbx_seq_one_letter_code
_entity_poly.pdbx_strand_id
1 'polypeptide(L)'
;MSSLPQVPTGFSITGGIPTKSQDLAPSVIFIIAYACIVPLAAWRLASKASRSTTLIRPAIFVLVRIATYIMRAIQSNGNYSETLFIVEQVFLLAGFPIICEAILSLLEYHITRTHTSPKQGQITQRVCRLLKLALLVALILGIVAGTKMSSAITDPTKAPQLRALRNANAALCLAIVLGIIVVVLFAQFHKNLPIQPTALLVFMAGCLTIAGAYRLALIHTSSPPLATSTKAKFYVLLALMEWAVTLALLW
;
A
#
# COMPACT_ATOMS: atom_id res chain seq x y z
N MET A 1 3.95 -12.26 31.33
CA MET A 1 4.94 -12.17 30.25
C MET A 1 4.29 -12.75 29.00
N SER A 2 3.83 -11.91 28.08
CA SER A 2 3.24 -12.39 26.81
C SER A 2 4.36 -12.99 25.96
N SER A 3 4.33 -14.30 25.74
CA SER A 3 5.25 -15.00 24.84
C SER A 3 5.19 -14.36 23.45
N LEU A 4 6.36 -14.07 22.88
CA LEU A 4 6.45 -13.61 21.49
C LEU A 4 5.77 -14.64 20.56
N PRO A 5 5.11 -14.20 19.47
CA PRO A 5 4.48 -15.11 18.53
C PRO A 5 5.51 -16.05 17.94
N GLN A 6 5.20 -17.35 17.95
CA GLN A 6 5.96 -18.35 17.21
C GLN A 6 5.55 -18.22 15.75
N VAL A 7 6.34 -17.48 14.96
CA VAL A 7 6.13 -17.42 13.50
C VAL A 7 6.66 -18.72 12.90
N PRO A 8 5.89 -19.41 12.04
CA PRO A 8 6.37 -20.61 11.37
C PRO A 8 7.71 -20.38 10.67
N THR A 9 8.63 -21.34 10.78
CA THR A 9 9.93 -21.28 10.12
C THR A 9 9.77 -21.12 8.60
N GLY A 10 10.57 -20.23 8.00
CA GLY A 10 10.49 -19.92 6.57
C GLY A 10 9.37 -18.95 6.16
N PHE A 11 8.58 -18.43 7.10
CA PHE A 11 7.54 -17.43 6.83
C PHE A 11 8.00 -16.01 7.21
N SER A 12 8.04 -15.11 6.22
CA SER A 12 8.39 -13.70 6.42
C SER A 12 7.14 -12.83 6.56
N ILE A 13 7.13 -12.02 7.61
CA ILE A 13 6.04 -11.10 7.92
C ILE A 13 6.40 -9.68 7.50
N THR A 14 5.45 -8.95 6.92
CA THR A 14 5.63 -7.53 6.57
C THR A 14 5.93 -6.74 7.84
N GLY A 15 7.11 -6.13 7.88
CA GLY A 15 7.62 -5.42 9.06
C GLY A 15 8.21 -6.30 10.16
N GLY A 16 8.04 -7.62 10.12
CA GLY A 16 8.45 -8.49 11.23
C GLY A 16 7.65 -8.23 12.52
N ILE A 17 8.10 -8.83 13.62
CA ILE A 17 7.45 -8.69 14.94
C ILE A 17 7.87 -7.35 15.57
N PRO A 18 6.93 -6.49 15.99
CA PRO A 18 7.24 -5.21 16.62
C PRO A 18 8.06 -5.40 17.91
N THR A 19 9.17 -4.68 18.06
CA THR A 19 9.97 -4.65 19.30
C THR A 19 10.27 -3.22 19.73
N LYS A 20 10.45 -3.02 21.04
CA LYS A 20 10.66 -1.69 21.63
C LYS A 20 11.85 -0.95 21.03
N SER A 21 12.98 -1.63 20.86
CA SER A 21 14.25 -1.03 20.42
C SER A 21 14.26 -0.61 18.95
N GLN A 22 13.41 -1.21 18.11
CA GLN A 22 13.48 -1.02 16.65
C GLN A 22 12.21 -0.43 16.04
N ASP A 23 11.05 -0.56 16.69
CA ASP A 23 9.77 -0.17 16.08
C ASP A 23 9.08 1.01 16.78
N LEU A 24 9.37 1.27 18.06
CA LEU A 24 8.63 2.29 18.82
C LEU A 24 8.87 3.69 18.25
N ALA A 25 10.13 4.11 18.18
CA ALA A 25 10.52 5.40 17.64
C ALA A 25 10.06 5.61 16.19
N PRO A 26 10.34 4.72 15.22
CA PRO A 26 9.90 4.93 13.85
C PRO A 26 8.37 4.87 13.70
N SER A 27 7.65 4.05 14.49
CA SER A 27 6.19 4.07 14.46
C SER A 27 5.64 5.43 14.91
N VAL A 28 6.20 6.04 15.97
CA VAL A 28 5.81 7.39 16.42
C VAL A 28 6.10 8.43 15.33
N ILE A 29 7.26 8.36 14.67
CA ILE A 29 7.61 9.26 13.56
C ILE A 29 6.57 9.16 12.44
N PHE A 30 6.20 7.95 12.01
CA PHE A 30 5.20 7.77 10.96
C PHE A 30 3.78 8.16 11.41
N ILE A 31 3.42 7.99 12.68
CA ILE A 31 2.16 8.52 13.22
C ILE A 31 2.12 10.03 13.03
N ILE A 32 3.16 10.75 13.46
CA ILE A 32 3.23 12.21 13.32
C ILE A 32 3.22 12.60 11.84
N ALA A 33 3.99 11.92 11.00
CA ALA A 33 4.10 12.22 9.58
C ALA A 33 2.76 12.06 8.84
N TYR A 34 1.94 11.05 9.17
CA TYR A 34 0.59 10.91 8.62
C TYR A 34 -0.42 11.85 9.30
N ALA A 35 -0.28 12.14 10.60
CA ALA A 35 -1.13 13.11 11.29
C ALA A 35 -1.00 14.51 10.70
N CYS A 36 0.21 14.93 10.29
CA CYS A 36 0.44 16.19 9.58
C CYS A 36 -0.25 16.26 8.21
N ILE A 37 -0.56 15.11 7.59
CA ILE A 37 -1.30 15.05 6.32
C ILE A 37 -2.82 15.18 6.54
N VAL A 38 -3.34 14.89 7.73
CA VAL A 38 -4.78 14.91 8.03
C VAL A 38 -5.40 16.30 7.81
N PRO A 39 -4.84 17.43 8.30
CA PRO A 39 -5.38 18.76 8.03
C PRO A 39 -5.46 19.07 6.54
N LEU A 40 -4.46 18.67 5.77
CA LEU A 40 -4.42 18.85 4.31
C LEU A 40 -5.53 18.03 3.62
N ALA A 41 -5.70 16.77 4.03
CA ALA A 41 -6.78 15.91 3.53
C ALA A 41 -8.17 16.49 3.89
N ALA A 42 -8.36 16.95 5.13
CA ALA A 42 -9.61 17.53 5.59
C ALA A 42 -9.95 18.83 4.83
N TRP A 43 -8.97 19.71 4.66
CA TRP A 43 -9.14 20.96 3.91
C TRP A 43 -9.54 20.68 2.45
N ARG A 44 -8.87 19.74 1.78
CA ARG A 44 -9.22 19.37 0.39
C ARG A 44 -10.61 18.74 0.26
N LEU A 45 -11.04 17.95 1.25
CA LEU A 45 -12.38 17.36 1.26
C LEU A 45 -13.49 18.39 1.55
N ALA A 46 -13.20 19.42 2.34
CA ALA A 46 -14.14 20.47 2.72
C ALA A 46 -14.25 21.60 1.66
N SER A 47 -13.16 21.90 0.94
CA SER A 47 -13.14 22.95 -0.06
C SER A 47 -13.98 22.58 -1.29
N LYS A 48 -15.03 23.36 -1.59
CA LYS A 48 -15.90 23.15 -2.75
C LYS A 48 -15.14 23.17 -4.09
N ALA A 49 -14.01 23.88 -4.16
CA ALA A 49 -13.16 23.95 -5.34
C ALA A 49 -12.30 22.69 -5.56
N SER A 50 -12.02 21.92 -4.49
CA SER A 50 -11.12 20.75 -4.52
C SER A 50 -11.84 19.42 -4.32
N ARG A 51 -13.17 19.43 -4.09
CA ARG A 51 -13.94 18.23 -3.73
C ARG A 51 -14.04 17.28 -4.93
N SER A 52 -13.07 16.38 -5.02
CA SER A 52 -13.10 15.24 -5.94
C SER A 52 -13.33 13.95 -5.15
N THR A 53 -14.21 13.09 -5.65
CA THR A 53 -14.43 11.73 -5.10
C THR A 53 -13.13 10.91 -5.10
N THR A 54 -12.16 11.27 -5.94
CA THR A 54 -10.81 10.69 -5.98
C THR A 54 -10.03 10.89 -4.67
N LEU A 55 -10.33 11.91 -3.86
CA LEU A 55 -9.61 12.22 -2.62
C LEU A 55 -10.10 11.46 -1.38
N ILE A 56 -11.28 10.83 -1.45
CA ILE A 56 -11.84 10.06 -0.33
C ILE A 56 -10.93 8.87 -0.01
N ARG A 57 -10.41 8.18 -1.03
CA ARG A 57 -9.60 6.97 -0.86
C ARG A 57 -8.22 7.24 -0.26
N PRO A 58 -7.45 8.26 -0.71
CA PRO A 58 -6.25 8.71 -0.01
C PRO A 58 -6.50 9.09 1.45
N ALA A 59 -7.63 9.76 1.76
CA ALA A 59 -7.97 10.10 3.14
C ALA A 59 -8.22 8.85 4.00
N ILE A 60 -8.95 7.86 3.48
CA ILE A 60 -9.11 6.54 4.14
C ILE A 60 -7.74 5.88 4.34
N PHE A 61 -6.86 5.91 3.34
CA PHE A 61 -5.53 5.33 3.43
C PHE A 61 -4.68 5.97 4.55
N VAL A 62 -4.73 7.30 4.69
CA VAL A 62 -4.08 8.03 5.79
C VAL A 62 -4.56 7.50 7.15
N LEU A 63 -5.87 7.37 7.34
CA LEU A 63 -6.44 6.85 8.61
C LEU A 63 -6.00 5.41 8.88
N VAL A 64 -6.03 4.55 7.86
CA VAL A 64 -5.57 3.17 7.94
C VAL A 64 -4.09 3.11 8.34
N ARG A 65 -3.24 3.99 7.79
CA ARG A 65 -1.81 4.04 8.13
C ARG A 65 -1.55 4.59 9.53
N ILE A 66 -2.27 5.62 9.97
CA ILE A 66 -2.22 6.09 11.36
C ILE A 66 -2.55 4.95 12.32
N ALA A 67 -3.68 4.25 12.08
CA ALA A 67 -4.08 3.11 12.89
C ALA A 67 -3.01 2.00 12.87
N THR A 68 -2.43 1.69 11.70
CA THR A 68 -1.35 0.69 11.55
C THR A 68 -0.18 1.00 12.48
N TYR A 69 0.33 2.25 12.45
CA TYR A 69 1.49 2.62 13.26
C TYR A 69 1.15 2.80 14.75
N ILE A 70 -0.08 3.19 15.10
CA ILE A 70 -0.55 3.17 16.51
C ILE A 70 -0.53 1.74 17.05
N MET A 71 -1.12 0.78 16.32
CA MET A 71 -1.12 -0.63 16.70
C MET A 71 0.32 -1.16 16.86
N ARG A 72 1.21 -0.79 15.95
CA ARG A 72 2.62 -1.18 15.99
C ARG A 72 3.36 -0.56 17.17
N ALA A 73 3.10 0.72 17.49
CA ALA A 73 3.66 1.40 18.65
C ALA A 73 3.21 0.76 19.97
N ILE A 74 1.91 0.46 20.12
CA ILE A 74 1.35 -0.22 21.30
C ILE A 74 2.01 -1.59 21.50
N GLN A 75 2.11 -2.41 20.44
CA GLN A 75 2.75 -3.72 20.50
C GLN A 75 4.23 -3.62 20.88
N SER A 76 4.96 -2.67 20.31
CA SER A 76 6.39 -2.47 20.62
C SER A 76 6.64 -2.00 22.05
N ASN A 77 5.66 -1.36 22.71
CA ASN A 77 5.79 -0.90 24.09
C ASN A 77 5.47 -1.98 25.15
N GLY A 78 5.26 -3.24 24.74
CA GLY A 78 5.04 -4.37 25.64
C GLY A 78 3.58 -4.80 25.79
N ASN A 79 2.64 -4.05 25.21
CA ASN A 79 1.22 -4.41 25.17
C ASN A 79 0.93 -5.26 23.92
N TYR A 80 1.62 -6.40 23.81
CA TYR A 80 1.46 -7.29 22.67
C TYR A 80 0.11 -8.03 22.72
N SER A 81 -0.61 -8.02 21.60
CA SER A 81 -1.84 -8.79 21.39
C SER A 81 -1.80 -9.39 19.99
N GLU A 82 -2.05 -10.70 19.89
CA GLU A 82 -2.11 -11.40 18.60
C GLU A 82 -3.20 -10.81 17.70
N THR A 83 -4.36 -10.46 18.26
CA THR A 83 -5.44 -9.79 17.53
C THR A 83 -4.98 -8.46 16.94
N LEU A 84 -4.26 -7.66 17.74
CA LEU A 84 -3.74 -6.37 17.29
C LEU A 84 -2.74 -6.53 16.13
N PHE A 85 -1.91 -7.56 16.21
CA PHE A 85 -0.97 -7.94 15.17
C PHE A 85 -1.65 -8.41 13.88
N ILE A 86 -2.71 -9.22 13.97
CA ILE A 86 -3.50 -9.66 12.81
C ILE A 86 -4.15 -8.47 12.11
N VAL A 87 -4.76 -7.56 12.88
CA VAL A 87 -5.40 -6.35 12.33
C VAL A 87 -4.35 -5.45 11.67
N GLU A 88 -3.17 -5.29 12.26
CA GLU A 88 -2.05 -4.59 11.64
C GLU A 88 -1.67 -5.22 10.28
N GLN A 89 -1.54 -6.56 10.20
CA GLN A 89 -1.24 -7.25 8.95
C GLN A 89 -2.35 -7.05 7.90
N VAL A 90 -3.62 -7.09 8.29
CA VAL A 90 -4.75 -6.79 7.39
C VAL A 90 -4.61 -5.36 6.82
N PHE A 91 -4.34 -4.36 7.66
CA PHE A 91 -4.19 -2.97 7.21
C PHE A 91 -2.95 -2.75 6.33
N LEU A 92 -1.84 -3.44 6.61
CA LEU A 92 -0.66 -3.44 5.75
C LEU A 92 -0.98 -4.04 4.37
N LEU A 93 -1.72 -5.15 4.32
CA LEU A 93 -2.01 -5.84 3.08
C LEU A 93 -3.08 -5.13 2.24
N ALA A 94 -4.19 -4.75 2.86
CA ALA A 94 -5.35 -4.12 2.24
C ALA A 94 -5.13 -2.63 1.91
N GLY A 95 -4.28 -1.93 2.67
CA GLY A 95 -3.99 -0.51 2.43
C GLY A 95 -3.35 -0.24 1.06
N PHE A 96 -2.48 -1.13 0.59
CA PHE A 96 -1.73 -0.92 -0.65
C PHE A 96 -2.62 -0.85 -1.91
N PRO A 97 -3.59 -1.76 -2.14
CA PRO A 97 -4.58 -1.60 -3.20
C PRO A 97 -5.35 -0.26 -3.16
N ILE A 98 -5.64 0.27 -1.96
CA ILE A 98 -6.39 1.52 -1.80
C ILE A 98 -5.60 2.71 -2.39
N ILE A 99 -4.30 2.82 -2.09
CA ILE A 99 -3.45 3.88 -2.64
C ILE A 99 -3.18 3.70 -4.14
N CYS A 100 -3.05 2.45 -4.61
CA CYS A 100 -2.93 2.16 -6.04
C CYS A 100 -4.14 2.64 -6.84
N GLU A 101 -5.34 2.49 -6.29
CA GLU A 101 -6.55 2.93 -6.98
C GLU A 101 -6.63 4.45 -7.10
N ALA A 102 -6.17 5.18 -6.09
CA ALA A 102 -6.12 6.64 -6.15
C ALA A 102 -5.25 7.14 -7.32
N ILE A 103 -4.06 6.56 -7.50
CA ILE A 103 -3.19 6.87 -8.65
C ILE A 103 -3.85 6.45 -9.96
N LEU A 104 -4.50 5.29 -10.01
CA LEU A 104 -5.19 4.83 -11.22
C LEU A 104 -6.35 5.75 -11.62
N SER A 105 -7.08 6.30 -10.65
CA SER A 105 -8.12 7.30 -10.90
C SER A 105 -7.53 8.62 -11.41
N LEU A 106 -6.36 9.04 -10.90
CA LEU A 106 -5.64 10.19 -11.45
C LEU A 106 -5.11 9.94 -12.87
N LEU A 107 -4.64 8.73 -13.16
CA LEU A 107 -4.22 8.32 -14.51
C LEU A 107 -5.39 8.43 -15.49
N GLU A 108 -6.55 7.86 -15.12
CA GLU A 108 -7.76 7.92 -15.95
C GLU A 108 -8.16 9.37 -16.22
N TYR A 109 -8.18 10.21 -15.19
CA TYR A 109 -8.47 11.64 -15.34
C TYR A 109 -7.43 12.36 -16.22
N HIS A 110 -6.15 12.10 -16.01
CA HIS A 110 -5.05 12.73 -16.75
C HIS A 110 -5.09 12.39 -18.25
N ILE A 111 -5.46 11.17 -18.62
CA ILE A 111 -5.55 10.77 -20.03
C ILE A 111 -6.85 11.27 -20.67
N THR A 112 -7.97 11.25 -19.94
CA THR A 112 -9.30 11.59 -20.48
C THR A 112 -9.53 13.09 -20.63
N ARG A 113 -8.87 13.94 -19.81
CA ARG A 113 -9.01 15.40 -19.93
C ARG A 113 -8.40 15.97 -21.22
N THR A 114 -7.39 15.32 -21.78
CA THR A 114 -6.82 15.66 -23.09
C THR A 114 -7.72 15.13 -24.19
N HIS A 115 -8.11 15.97 -25.14
CA HIS A 115 -9.04 15.66 -26.24
C HIS A 115 -8.73 14.34 -26.96
N THR A 116 -9.20 13.21 -26.42
CA THR A 116 -9.10 11.91 -27.07
C THR A 116 -10.22 11.78 -28.08
N SER A 117 -9.92 11.22 -29.26
CA SER A 117 -10.97 10.76 -30.16
C SER A 117 -11.95 9.84 -29.41
N PRO A 118 -13.25 9.84 -29.75
CA PRO A 118 -14.25 9.04 -29.03
C PRO A 118 -13.87 7.55 -28.89
N LYS A 119 -13.28 6.97 -29.94
CA LYS A 119 -12.80 5.58 -29.93
C LYS A 119 -11.64 5.35 -28.96
N GLN A 120 -10.65 6.26 -28.93
CA GLN A 120 -9.48 6.10 -28.07
C GLN A 120 -9.81 6.36 -26.59
N GLY A 121 -10.74 7.28 -26.31
CA GLY A 121 -11.28 7.48 -24.97
C GLY A 121 -11.95 6.21 -24.41
N GLN A 122 -12.76 5.51 -25.23
CA GLN A 122 -13.39 4.26 -24.82
C GLN A 122 -12.39 3.15 -24.50
N ILE A 123 -11.30 3.03 -25.26
CA ILE A 123 -10.24 2.04 -24.99
C ILE A 123 -9.57 2.34 -23.66
N THR A 124 -9.15 3.59 -23.43
CA THR A 124 -8.53 3.99 -22.15
C THR A 124 -9.45 3.73 -20.97
N GLN A 125 -10.74 4.05 -21.07
CA GLN A 125 -11.73 3.77 -20.02
C GLN A 125 -11.92 2.27 -19.78
N ARG A 126 -11.89 1.43 -20.83
CA ARG A 126 -11.95 -0.04 -20.65
C ARG A 126 -10.72 -0.56 -19.93
N VAL A 127 -9.52 -0.12 -20.31
CA VAL A 127 -8.26 -0.49 -19.64
C VAL A 127 -8.27 -0.04 -18.17
N CYS A 128 -8.64 1.21 -17.89
CA CYS A 128 -8.70 1.71 -16.51
C CYS A 128 -9.72 0.93 -15.66
N ARG A 129 -10.89 0.60 -16.22
CA ARG A 129 -11.88 -0.24 -15.54
C ARG A 129 -11.36 -1.65 -15.24
N LEU A 130 -10.67 -2.29 -16.19
CA LEU A 130 -10.06 -3.60 -15.96
C LEU A 130 -9.01 -3.56 -14.84
N LEU A 131 -8.15 -2.53 -14.83
CA LEU A 131 -7.17 -2.34 -13.76
C LEU A 131 -7.83 -2.07 -12.40
N LYS A 132 -8.94 -1.32 -12.36
CA LYS A 132 -9.72 -1.09 -11.13
C LYS A 132 -10.36 -2.37 -10.60
N LEU A 133 -10.90 -3.22 -11.48
CA LEU A 133 -11.42 -4.53 -11.11
C LEU A 133 -10.30 -5.43 -10.57
N ALA A 134 -9.13 -5.42 -11.20
CA ALA A 134 -7.97 -6.17 -10.72
C ALA A 134 -7.50 -5.67 -9.32
N LEU A 135 -7.56 -4.37 -9.05
CA LEU A 135 -7.29 -3.82 -7.71
C LEU A 135 -8.31 -4.25 -6.67
N LEU A 136 -9.58 -4.37 -7.04
CA LEU A 136 -10.62 -4.90 -6.15
C LEU A 136 -10.33 -6.36 -5.78
N VAL A 137 -9.92 -7.18 -6.76
CA VAL A 137 -9.49 -8.56 -6.52
C VAL A 137 -8.27 -8.58 -5.59
N ALA A 138 -7.27 -7.72 -5.82
CA ALA A 138 -6.11 -7.60 -4.94
C ALA A 138 -6.52 -7.22 -3.50
N LEU A 139 -7.44 -6.26 -3.33
CA LEU A 139 -7.95 -5.87 -2.02
C LEU A 139 -8.59 -7.06 -1.28
N ILE A 140 -9.44 -7.83 -1.95
CA ILE A 140 -10.07 -9.02 -1.38
C ILE A 140 -9.00 -10.04 -0.96
N LEU A 141 -8.02 -10.32 -1.84
CA LEU A 141 -6.91 -11.22 -1.53
C LEU A 141 -6.10 -10.74 -0.32
N GLY A 142 -5.85 -9.43 -0.22
CA GLY A 142 -5.14 -8.82 0.91
C GLY A 142 -5.88 -8.98 2.24
N ILE A 143 -7.20 -8.79 2.25
CA ILE A 143 -8.04 -8.99 3.44
C ILE A 143 -8.05 -10.47 3.85
N VAL A 144 -8.32 -11.38 2.90
CA VAL A 144 -8.37 -12.83 3.17
C VAL A 144 -7.00 -13.34 3.65
N ALA A 145 -5.91 -12.88 3.06
CA ALA A 145 -4.56 -13.22 3.52
C ALA A 145 -4.33 -12.73 4.96
N GLY A 146 -4.73 -11.49 5.29
CA GLY A 146 -4.57 -10.96 6.64
C GLY A 146 -5.36 -11.75 7.68
N THR A 147 -6.61 -12.15 7.39
CA THR A 147 -7.44 -12.92 8.34
C THR A 147 -6.97 -14.36 8.52
N LYS A 148 -6.27 -14.94 7.53
CA LYS A 148 -5.65 -16.27 7.61
C LYS A 148 -4.33 -16.30 8.39
N MET A 149 -3.85 -15.16 8.89
CA MET A 149 -2.61 -15.06 9.66
C MET A 149 -2.67 -15.87 10.96
N SER A 150 -3.76 -15.79 11.74
CA SER A 150 -3.92 -16.57 12.97
C SER A 150 -3.83 -18.08 12.72
N SER A 151 -4.57 -18.56 11.72
CA SER A 151 -4.58 -19.98 11.36
C SER A 151 -3.20 -20.49 10.96
N ALA A 152 -2.37 -19.66 10.33
CA ALA A 152 -1.01 -20.03 9.97
C ALA A 152 -0.04 -19.97 11.16
N ILE A 153 -0.31 -19.15 12.18
CA ILE A 153 0.47 -19.12 13.42
C ILE A 153 0.17 -20.37 14.26
N THR A 154 -1.10 -20.80 14.33
CA THR A 154 -1.52 -21.95 15.13
C THR A 154 -1.27 -23.29 14.44
N ASP A 155 -1.35 -23.34 13.11
CA ASP A 155 -1.22 -24.56 12.30
C ASP A 155 -0.25 -24.32 11.14
N PRO A 156 1.00 -24.83 11.23
CA PRO A 156 2.01 -24.71 10.18
C PRO A 156 1.56 -25.25 8.82
N THR A 157 0.62 -26.18 8.75
CA THR A 157 0.12 -26.74 7.49
C THR A 157 -0.66 -25.73 6.65
N LYS A 158 -1.13 -24.62 7.26
CA LYS A 158 -1.85 -23.53 6.57
C LYS A 158 -0.93 -22.44 6.02
N ALA A 159 0.36 -22.45 6.40
CA ALA A 159 1.34 -21.46 5.95
C ALA A 159 1.51 -21.38 4.41
N PRO A 160 1.50 -22.50 3.64
CA PRO A 160 1.59 -22.45 2.18
C PRO A 160 0.42 -21.70 1.53
N GLN A 161 -0.80 -21.92 2.03
CA GLN A 161 -2.00 -21.24 1.52
C GLN A 161 -1.93 -19.74 1.78
N LEU A 162 -1.52 -19.33 2.98
CA LEU A 162 -1.30 -17.93 3.31
C LEU A 162 -0.23 -17.30 2.41
N ARG A 163 0.89 -18.01 2.18
CA ARG A 163 1.96 -17.55 1.29
C ARG A 163 1.46 -17.35 -0.13
N ALA A 164 0.64 -18.26 -0.66
CA ALA A 164 0.06 -18.14 -1.99
C ALA A 164 -0.85 -16.91 -2.12
N LEU A 165 -1.73 -16.66 -1.14
CA LEU A 165 -2.61 -15.48 -1.13
C LEU A 165 -1.81 -14.16 -1.08
N ARG A 166 -0.78 -14.10 -0.21
CA ARG A 166 0.12 -12.94 -0.11
C ARG A 166 0.87 -12.72 -1.40
N ASN A 167 1.35 -13.79 -2.03
CA ASN A 167 2.08 -13.74 -3.29
C ASN A 167 1.20 -13.21 -4.43
N ALA A 168 0.01 -13.79 -4.59
CA ALA A 168 -0.96 -13.35 -5.60
C ALA A 168 -1.31 -11.88 -5.43
N ASN A 169 -1.60 -11.44 -4.19
CA ASN A 169 -1.87 -10.04 -3.90
C ASN A 169 -0.69 -9.12 -4.24
N ALA A 170 0.53 -9.47 -3.81
CA ALA A 170 1.73 -8.65 -4.05
C ALA A 170 2.08 -8.57 -5.54
N ALA A 171 2.05 -9.70 -6.25
CA ALA A 171 2.32 -9.78 -7.68
C ALA A 171 1.30 -8.98 -8.49
N LEU A 172 0.00 -9.12 -8.16
CA LEU A 172 -1.07 -8.40 -8.84
C LEU A 172 -0.95 -6.89 -8.63
N CYS A 173 -0.71 -6.45 -7.38
CA CYS A 173 -0.47 -5.05 -7.05
C CYS A 173 0.73 -4.47 -7.84
N LEU A 174 1.85 -5.19 -7.87
CA LEU A 174 3.06 -4.76 -8.58
C LEU A 174 2.82 -4.68 -10.10
N ALA A 175 2.17 -5.68 -10.68
CA ALA A 175 1.83 -5.70 -12.10
C ALA A 175 0.93 -4.51 -12.48
N ILE A 176 -0.03 -4.15 -11.62
CA ILE A 176 -0.91 -2.99 -11.85
C ILE A 176 -0.12 -1.67 -11.81
N VAL A 177 0.76 -1.49 -10.82
CA VAL A 177 1.57 -0.27 -10.72
C VAL A 177 2.54 -0.14 -11.90
N LEU A 178 3.17 -1.23 -12.33
CA LEU A 178 3.98 -1.25 -13.55
C LEU A 178 3.12 -0.93 -14.79
N GLY A 179 1.91 -1.46 -14.85
CA GLY A 179 0.93 -1.15 -15.90
C GLY A 179 0.58 0.33 -15.95
N ILE A 180 0.45 1.01 -14.80
CA ILE A 180 0.23 2.46 -14.73
C ILE A 180 1.40 3.22 -15.39
N ILE A 181 2.65 2.84 -15.10
CA ILE A 181 3.84 3.45 -15.71
C ILE A 181 3.81 3.25 -17.23
N VAL A 182 3.59 2.02 -17.70
CA VAL A 182 3.53 1.72 -19.13
C VAL A 182 2.43 2.53 -19.82
N VAL A 183 1.23 2.58 -19.26
CA VAL A 183 0.10 3.32 -19.83
C VAL A 183 0.37 4.82 -19.87
N VAL A 184 0.96 5.40 -18.81
CA VAL A 184 1.23 6.84 -18.77
C VAL A 184 2.34 7.25 -19.74
N LEU A 185 3.40 6.45 -19.87
CA LEU A 185 4.48 6.70 -20.82
C LEU A 185 3.99 6.52 -22.25
N PHE A 186 3.25 5.45 -22.54
CA PHE A 186 2.64 5.24 -23.85
C PHE A 186 1.72 6.41 -24.23
N ALA A 187 0.91 6.89 -23.29
CA ALA A 187 0.06 8.05 -23.51
C ALA A 187 0.86 9.35 -23.70
N GLN A 188 1.97 9.53 -22.98
CA GLN A 188 2.88 10.67 -23.17
C GLN A 188 3.44 10.72 -24.60
N PHE A 189 3.93 9.58 -25.12
CA PHE A 189 4.48 9.50 -26.47
C PHE A 189 3.45 9.76 -27.58
N HIS A 190 2.19 9.37 -27.38
CA HIS A 190 1.17 9.48 -28.43
C HIS A 190 0.32 10.75 -28.35
N LYS A 191 0.17 11.34 -27.16
CA LYS A 191 -0.79 12.43 -26.91
C LYS A 191 -0.15 13.73 -26.44
N ASN A 192 1.19 13.77 -26.31
CA ASN A 192 1.93 14.94 -25.80
C ASN A 192 1.28 15.53 -24.54
N LEU A 193 1.04 14.66 -23.55
CA LEU A 193 0.38 15.09 -22.32
C LEU A 193 1.24 16.12 -21.56
N PRO A 194 0.61 16.97 -20.71
CA PRO A 194 1.34 17.91 -19.88
C PRO A 194 2.41 17.20 -19.03
N ILE A 195 3.65 17.69 -19.09
CA ILE A 195 4.82 17.02 -18.50
C ILE A 195 4.72 16.94 -16.97
N GLN A 196 4.28 18.01 -16.30
CA GLN A 196 4.27 18.05 -14.82
C GLN A 196 3.37 16.96 -14.21
N PRO A 197 2.09 16.79 -14.61
CA PRO A 197 1.25 15.73 -14.03
C PRO A 197 1.65 14.33 -14.49
N THR A 198 2.21 14.19 -15.69
CA THR A 198 2.82 12.92 -16.13
C THR A 198 4.00 12.56 -15.21
N ALA A 199 4.91 13.49 -14.94
CA ALA A 199 6.06 13.28 -14.07
C ALA A 199 5.63 12.93 -12.63
N LEU A 200 4.61 13.62 -12.10
CA LEU A 200 4.05 13.30 -10.78
C LEU A 200 3.46 11.89 -10.72
N LEU A 201 2.70 11.47 -11.76
CA LEU A 201 2.16 10.11 -11.85
C LEU A 201 3.26 9.06 -11.93
N VAL A 202 4.30 9.29 -12.74
CA VAL A 202 5.46 8.38 -12.86
C VAL A 202 6.21 8.30 -11.53
N PHE A 203 6.43 9.43 -10.84
CA PHE A 203 7.05 9.46 -9.51
C PHE A 203 6.25 8.62 -8.51
N MET A 204 4.94 8.86 -8.40
CA MET A 204 4.08 8.13 -7.47
C MET A 204 4.05 6.62 -7.77
N ALA A 205 3.93 6.25 -9.05
CA ALA A 205 3.96 4.85 -9.47
C ALA A 205 5.34 4.21 -9.26
N GLY A 206 6.43 4.97 -9.42
CA GLY A 206 7.79 4.54 -9.10
C GLY A 206 7.96 4.19 -7.62
N CYS A 207 7.52 5.08 -6.73
CA CYS A 207 7.52 4.83 -5.28
C CYS A 207 6.69 3.58 -4.92
N LEU A 208 5.49 3.42 -5.47
CA LEU A 208 4.68 2.23 -5.23
C LEU A 208 5.29 0.97 -5.86
N THR A 209 6.05 1.07 -6.94
CA THR A 209 6.79 -0.07 -7.53
C THR A 209 7.85 -0.56 -6.56
N ILE A 210 8.61 0.34 -5.92
CA ILE A 210 9.59 -0.02 -4.88
C ILE A 210 8.90 -0.75 -3.73
N ALA A 211 7.80 -0.20 -3.22
CA ALA A 211 7.02 -0.79 -2.14
C ALA A 211 6.40 -2.15 -2.52
N GLY A 212 5.86 -2.28 -3.73
CA GLY A 212 5.31 -3.53 -4.26
C GLY A 212 6.39 -4.60 -4.45
N ALA A 213 7.55 -4.22 -4.99
CA ALA A 213 8.69 -5.12 -5.18
C ALA A 213 9.23 -5.62 -3.84
N TYR A 214 9.34 -4.75 -2.83
CA TYR A 214 9.70 -5.14 -1.47
C TYR A 214 8.74 -6.19 -0.90
N ARG A 215 7.42 -5.97 -1.04
CA ARG A 215 6.41 -6.92 -0.54
C ARG A 215 6.53 -8.29 -1.22
N LEU A 216 6.75 -8.30 -2.54
CA LEU A 216 6.93 -9.54 -3.30
C LEU A 216 8.23 -10.26 -2.93
N ALA A 217 9.35 -9.53 -2.82
CA ALA A 217 10.65 -10.07 -2.44
C ALA A 217 10.63 -10.65 -1.02
N LEU A 218 9.95 -9.99 -0.09
CA LEU A 218 9.81 -10.46 1.29
C LEU A 218 9.16 -11.84 1.38
N ILE A 219 8.20 -12.14 0.50
CA ILE A 219 7.50 -13.43 0.48
C ILE A 219 8.43 -14.57 0.03
N HIS A 220 9.42 -14.27 -0.82
CA HIS A 220 10.35 -15.26 -1.37
C HIS A 220 11.66 -15.38 -0.56
N THR A 221 11.95 -14.40 0.30
CA THR A 221 13.13 -14.40 1.16
C THR A 221 12.76 -14.84 2.56
N SER A 222 13.45 -15.82 3.13
CA SER A 222 13.30 -16.17 4.54
C SER A 222 14.12 -15.20 5.38
N SER A 223 13.47 -14.15 5.89
CA SER A 223 14.12 -13.15 6.76
C SER A 223 13.69 -13.38 8.20
N PRO A 224 14.62 -13.39 9.17
CA PRO A 224 14.24 -13.53 10.57
C PRO A 224 13.28 -12.40 10.98
N PRO A 225 12.17 -12.70 11.68
CA PRO A 225 11.13 -11.71 11.99
C PRO A 225 11.59 -10.62 12.96
N LEU A 226 12.70 -10.84 13.68
CA LEU A 226 13.29 -9.90 14.64
C LEU A 226 14.52 -9.17 14.08
N ALA A 227 14.98 -9.50 12.86
CA ALA A 227 16.18 -8.90 12.31
C ALA A 227 16.02 -7.39 12.06
N THR A 228 17.02 -6.61 12.45
CA THR A 228 17.06 -5.15 12.23
C THR A 228 16.89 -4.80 10.76
N SER A 229 17.49 -5.60 9.86
CA SER A 229 17.40 -5.40 8.41
C SER A 229 15.98 -5.55 7.87
N THR A 230 15.19 -6.50 8.39
CA THR A 230 13.77 -6.69 8.01
C THR A 230 12.96 -5.43 8.32
N LYS A 231 13.19 -4.85 9.50
CA LYS A 231 12.48 -3.66 9.99
C LYS A 231 12.92 -2.39 9.30
N ALA A 232 14.22 -2.21 9.10
CA ALA A 232 14.76 -1.09 8.33
C ALA A 232 14.20 -1.08 6.89
N LYS A 233 14.19 -2.24 6.22
CA LYS A 233 13.59 -2.37 4.88
C LYS A 233 12.10 -2.04 4.88
N PHE A 234 11.35 -2.45 5.91
CA PHE A 234 9.93 -2.10 6.03
C PHE A 234 9.72 -0.58 6.11
N TYR A 235 10.43 0.13 6.98
CA TYR A 235 10.24 1.56 7.13
C TYR A 235 10.72 2.36 5.91
N VAL A 236 11.80 1.93 5.26
CA VAL A 236 12.37 2.65 4.10
C VAL A 236 11.67 2.30 2.79
N LEU A 237 11.51 1.01 2.49
CA LEU A 237 11.01 0.57 1.18
C LEU A 237 9.49 0.55 1.09
N LEU A 238 8.79 0.43 2.23
CA LEU A 238 7.32 0.44 2.25
C LEU A 238 6.78 1.72 2.86
N ALA A 239 7.06 1.99 4.15
CA ALA A 239 6.42 3.08 4.88
C ALA A 239 6.72 4.46 4.28
N LEU A 240 8.01 4.75 4.02
CA LEU A 240 8.43 6.02 3.42
C LEU A 240 7.89 6.20 2.00
N MET A 241 7.91 5.14 1.18
CA MET A 241 7.42 5.20 -0.20
C MET A 241 5.91 5.46 -0.23
N GLU A 242 5.13 4.78 0.60
CA GLU A 242 3.68 5.01 0.71
C GLU A 242 3.36 6.40 1.27
N TRP A 243 4.14 6.88 2.23
CA TRP A 243 3.98 8.23 2.78
C TRP A 243 4.27 9.30 1.72
N ALA A 244 5.36 9.16 0.96
CA ALA A 244 5.73 10.09 -0.11
C ALA A 244 4.64 10.19 -1.19
N VAL A 245 4.06 9.05 -1.59
CA VAL A 245 2.94 9.00 -2.53
C VAL A 245 1.69 9.66 -1.93
N THR A 246 1.38 9.39 -0.66
CA THR A 246 0.20 9.97 0.01
C THR A 246 0.30 11.48 0.11
N LEU A 247 1.49 12.00 0.43
CA LEU A 247 1.77 13.42 0.43
C LEU A 247 1.60 14.01 -0.97
N ALA A 248 2.18 13.37 -2.00
CA ALA A 248 2.07 13.81 -3.40
C ALA A 248 0.61 13.80 -3.93
N LEU A 249 -0.24 12.87 -3.45
CA LEU A 249 -1.66 12.82 -3.80
C LEU A 249 -2.48 13.97 -3.19
N LEU A 250 -2.06 14.46 -2.02
CA LEU A 250 -2.80 15.44 -1.24
C LEU A 250 -2.22 16.86 -1.32
N TRP A 251 -1.00 17.00 -1.86
CA TRP A 251 -0.40 18.29 -2.22
C TRP A 251 -0.97 18.82 -3.54
#